data_AF-A0A5K1G840-F1
#
_entry.id   AF-A0A5K1G840-F1
#
_cell.length_a   1.000
_cell.length_b   1.000
_cell.length_c   1.000
_cell.angle_alpha   90.00
_cell.angle_beta   90.00
_cell.angle_gamma   90.00
#
_symmetry.space_group_name_H-M   'P 1'
#
loop_
_entity.id
_entity.type
_entity.pdbx_description
1 polymer ?
#
loop_
_entity_poly.entity_id
_entity_poly.type
_entity_poly.pdbx_seq_one_letter_code
_entity_poly.pdbx_strand_id
1 'polypeptide(L)' 'AALKIIGSKLGKVGWDFSVDPCSGSGGFITTGDSSKNNVTCDCTYENGTVCHIVS' A
#
# COMPACT_ATOMS: atom_id res chain seq x y z
N ALA A 1 6.62 -6.83 -7.32
CA ALA A 1 6.47 -6.25 -8.68
C ALA A 1 5.01 -6.10 -9.15
N ALA A 2 4.07 -7.00 -8.78
CA ALA A 2 2.66 -6.93 -9.20
C ALA A 2 1.94 -5.63 -8.77
N LEU A 3 2.13 -5.19 -7.51
CA LEU A 3 1.50 -3.97 -6.98
C LEU A 3 1.87 -2.72 -7.81
N LYS A 4 3.12 -2.63 -8.28
CA LYS A 4 3.57 -1.53 -9.14
C LYS A 4 2.80 -1.48 -10.47
N ILE A 5 2.62 -2.64 -11.10
CA ILE A 5 1.89 -2.75 -12.37
C ILE A 5 0.41 -2.39 -12.16
N ILE A 6 -0.20 -2.89 -11.09
CA ILE A 6 -1.60 -2.59 -10.75
C ILE A 6 -1.78 -1.09 -10.47
N GLY A 7 -0.91 -0.52 -9.62
CA GLY A 7 -0.91 0.92 -9.32
C GLY A 7 -0.79 1.78 -10.56
N SER A 8 0.11 1.44 -11.49
CA SER A 8 0.24 2.14 -12.78
C SER A 8 -1.03 2.05 -13.63
N LYS A 9 -1.68 0.87 -13.71
CA LYS A 9 -2.93 0.70 -14.44
C LYS A 9 -4.09 1.49 -13.83
N LEU A 10 -4.09 1.66 -12.50
CA LEU A 10 -5.08 2.43 -11.75
C LEU A 10 -4.77 3.93 -11.67
N GLY A 11 -3.69 4.41 -12.30
CA GLY A 11 -3.31 5.82 -12.27
C GLY A 11 -2.77 6.30 -10.91
N LYS A 12 -2.31 5.38 -10.05
CA LYS A 12 -1.74 5.70 -8.73
C LYS A 12 -0.30 6.19 -8.86
N VAL A 13 -0.13 7.44 -9.29
CA VAL A 13 1.19 8.07 -9.54
C VAL A 13 1.91 8.54 -8.28
N GLY A 14 1.23 8.59 -7.14
CA GLY A 14 1.79 9.04 -5.86
C GLY A 14 2.32 7.92 -4.95
N TRP A 15 2.38 6.67 -5.44
CA TRP A 15 2.89 5.54 -4.67
C TRP A 15 4.40 5.42 -4.79
N ASP A 16 5.08 5.48 -3.66
CA ASP A 16 6.52 5.26 -3.57
C ASP A 16 6.83 3.78 -3.31
N PHE A 17 7.16 3.05 -4.37
CA PHE A 17 7.49 1.62 -4.27
C PHE A 17 8.89 1.34 -3.67
N SER A 18 9.63 2.36 -3.24
CA SER A 18 10.89 2.18 -2.52
C SER A 18 10.70 2.00 -1.02
N VAL A 19 9.53 2.33 -0.49
CA VAL A 19 9.18 2.16 0.93
C VAL A 19 8.24 0.98 1.14
N ASP A 20 8.11 0.57 2.40
CA ASP A 20 7.13 -0.43 2.80
C ASP A 20 5.70 0.16 2.67
N PRO A 21 4.83 -0.42 1.84
CA PRO A 21 3.45 0.04 1.68
C PRO A 21 2.60 -0.08 2.96
N CYS A 22 2.96 -0.95 3.88
CA CYS A 22 2.30 -1.12 5.19
C CYS A 22 2.81 -0.14 6.25
N SER A 23 3.86 0.64 5.96
CA SER A 23 4.39 1.66 6.90
C SER A 23 3.48 2.89 7.05
N GLY A 24 2.41 2.99 6.24
CA GLY A 24 1.55 4.17 6.18
C GLY A 24 2.19 5.40 5.54
N SER A 25 3.40 5.25 4.99
CA SER A 25 4.13 6.31 4.27
C SER A 25 4.10 6.08 2.76
N GLY A 26 4.80 6.89 1.98
CA GLY A 26 4.95 6.68 0.52
C GLY A 26 3.67 6.83 -0.29
N GLY A 27 2.65 7.50 0.25
CA GLY A 27 1.40 7.80 -0.45
C GLY A 27 0.45 6.60 -0.63
N PHE A 28 0.73 5.44 0.00
CA PHE A 28 -0.14 4.27 -0.04
C PHE A 28 -1.42 4.42 0.79
N ILE A 29 -1.39 5.30 1.78
CA ILE A 29 -2.53 5.65 2.64
C ILE A 29 -2.70 7.17 2.62
N THR A 30 -3.83 7.67 2.14
CA THR A 30 -4.19 9.10 2.21
C THR A 30 -5.54 9.30 2.89
N THR A 31 -5.55 10.03 4.00
CA THR A 31 -6.75 10.41 4.74
C THR A 31 -7.31 11.73 4.19
N GLY A 32 -8.48 11.70 3.54
CA GLY A 32 -9.25 12.92 3.22
C GLY A 32 -9.77 13.04 1.80
N ASP A 33 -9.12 12.39 0.82
CA ASP A 33 -9.53 12.49 -0.58
C ASP A 33 -10.56 11.44 -0.99
N SER A 34 -11.42 11.78 -1.94
CA SER A 34 -12.47 10.89 -2.47
C SER A 34 -11.93 9.74 -3.34
N SER A 35 -10.64 9.77 -3.68
CA SER A 35 -9.91 8.82 -4.51
C SER A 35 -8.82 8.09 -3.69
N LYS A 36 -9.19 7.64 -2.48
CA LYS A 36 -8.27 7.15 -1.44
C LYS A 36 -7.28 6.12 -1.97
N ASN A 37 -6.00 6.38 -1.74
CA ASN A 37 -5.03 5.31 -1.60
C ASN A 37 -5.30 4.71 -0.23
N ASN A 38 -5.69 3.44 -0.20
CA ASN A 38 -5.95 2.75 1.04
C ASN A 38 -5.47 1.32 0.89
N VAL A 39 -4.18 1.15 1.12
CA VAL A 39 -3.59 -0.18 1.24
C VAL A 39 -3.91 -0.70 2.64
N THR A 40 -4.53 -1.88 2.70
CA THR A 40 -4.77 -2.59 3.96
C THR A 40 -3.76 -3.70 4.09
N CYS A 41 -3.15 -3.81 5.28
CA CYS A 41 -2.18 -4.84 5.58
C CYS A 41 -2.66 -5.73 6.73
N ASP A 42 -2.42 -7.03 6.58
CA ASP A 42 -2.56 -8.02 7.63
C ASP A 42 -1.16 -8.41 8.11
N CYS A 43 -0.86 -8.06 9.36
CA CYS A 43 0.41 -8.36 10.03
C CYS A 43 0.27 -9.48 11.05
N THR A 44 -0.74 -10.34 10.98
CA THR A 44 -0.90 -11.45 11.93
C THR A 44 0.08 -12.61 11.66
N TYR A 45 0.75 -12.61 10.51
CA TYR A 45 1.69 -13.65 10.12
C TYR A 45 3.02 -13.54 10.91
N GLU A 46 3.63 -14.68 11.22
CA GLU A 46 4.91 -14.78 11.96
C GLU A 46 4.96 -13.87 13.20
N ASN A 47 3.89 -13.89 14.02
CA ASN A 47 3.77 -13.13 15.26
C ASN A 47 4.00 -11.61 15.10
N GLY A 48 3.54 -11.01 14.01
CA GLY A 48 3.68 -9.56 13.79
C GLY A 48 4.89 -9.15 12.95
N THR A 49 5.77 -10.08 12.61
CA THR A 49 7.04 -9.74 11.93
C THR A 49 6.92 -9.66 10.42
N VAL A 50 5.87 -10.25 9.84
CA VAL A 50 5.61 -10.23 8.40
C VAL A 50 4.21 -9.70 8.13
N CYS A 51 4.12 -8.68 7.29
CA CYS A 51 2.87 -8.06 6.86
C CYS A 51 2.56 -8.42 5.39
N HIS A 52 1.30 -8.75 5.12
CA HIS A 52 0.79 -8.99 3.77
C HIS A 52 -0.24 -7.95 3.39
N ILE A 53 -0.17 -7.46 2.16
CA ILE A 53 -1.18 -6.56 1.61
C ILE A 53 -2.42 -7.37 1.23
N VAL A 54 -3.58 -6.97 1.73
CA VAL A 54 -4.85 -7.67 1.53
C VAL A 54 -5.90 -6.86 0.76
N SER A 55 -5.79 -5.53 0.74
CA SER A 55 -6.70 -4.62 0.02
C SER A 55 -6.01 -3.34 -0.43
#